data_AF-A0A947XXA0-F1
#
_entry.id   AF-A0A947XXA0-F1
#
_cell.length_a   1.000
_cell.length_b   1.000
_cell.length_c   1.000
_cell.angle_alpha   90.00
_cell.angle_beta   90.00
_cell.angle_gamma   90.00
#
_symmetry.space_group_name_H-M   'P 1'
#
loop_
_entity.id
_entity.type
_entity.pdbx_description
1 polymer ?
#
loop_
_entity_poly.entity_id
_entity_poly.type
_entity_poly.pdbx_seq_one_letter_code
_entity_poly.pdbx_strand_id
1 'polypeptide(L)'
;LFNTETLFRILVEARSRSAIEPVKAAITQLLKQRHDGEEDVTVITQDAVLETFDRILRALTLGVAGIAAISLAVAGILVMNVMLVAVAQRTAEIGLLKAIGAPAATIRQLFLAEALWLSLAGAALGFMLGHAGSWMIRLAYPVLPAWPPAWASVAGVATALLTGIVASLLPAARAARLDPVRALSGK
;
A
#
# COMPACT_ATOMS: atom_id res chain seq x y z
N LEU A 1 -62.42 -11.55 17.57
CA LEU A 1 -61.69 -10.29 17.85
C LEU A 1 -60.15 -10.43 17.82
N PHE A 2 -59.58 -11.56 17.39
CA PHE A 2 -58.12 -11.78 17.37
C PHE A 2 -57.55 -12.13 15.98
N ASN A 3 -58.20 -11.66 14.91
CA ASN A 3 -57.69 -11.82 13.55
C ASN A 3 -57.41 -10.44 12.94
N THR A 4 -56.44 -9.74 13.51
CA THR A 4 -55.90 -8.51 12.94
C THR A 4 -54.58 -8.89 12.27
N GLU A 5 -54.51 -8.79 10.94
CA GLU A 5 -53.24 -8.96 10.21
C GLU A 5 -52.32 -7.77 10.51
N THR A 6 -51.58 -7.84 11.61
CA THR A 6 -50.58 -6.83 11.96
C THR A 6 -49.23 -7.21 11.39
N LEU A 7 -48.62 -6.30 10.63
CA LEU A 7 -47.23 -6.44 10.19
C LEU A 7 -46.29 -6.16 11.37
N PHE A 8 -45.58 -7.19 11.84
CA PHE A 8 -44.61 -7.05 12.94
C PHE A 8 -43.31 -6.36 12.49
N ARG A 9 -42.90 -6.51 11.23
CA ARG A 9 -41.64 -5.97 10.71
C ARG A 9 -41.67 -5.77 9.21
N ILE A 10 -41.12 -4.64 8.76
CA ILE A 10 -40.84 -4.36 7.35
C ILE A 10 -39.32 -4.32 7.19
N LEU A 11 -38.79 -5.15 6.28
CA LEU A 11 -37.38 -5.14 5.92
C LEU A 11 -37.21 -4.24 4.70
N VAL A 12 -36.33 -3.25 4.81
CA VAL A 12 -36.01 -2.34 3.72
C VAL A 12 -34.52 -2.41 3.44
N GLU A 13 -34.17 -2.66 2.19
CA GLU A 13 -32.79 -2.67 1.72
C GLU A 13 -32.47 -1.36 1.00
N ALA A 14 -31.44 -0.67 1.47
CA ALA A 14 -30.94 0.54 0.83
C ALA A 14 -29.91 0.18 -0.26
N ARG A 15 -29.95 0.85 -1.41
CA ARG A 15 -29.01 0.60 -2.53
C ARG A 15 -27.54 0.86 -2.19
N SER A 16 -27.28 1.69 -1.18
CA SER A 16 -25.92 2.04 -0.73
C SER A 16 -25.94 2.49 0.73
N ARG A 17 -24.78 2.39 1.39
CA ARG A 17 -24.63 2.79 2.80
C ARG A 17 -24.88 4.29 3.03
N SER A 18 -24.44 5.15 2.11
CA SER A 18 -24.70 6.59 2.17
C SER A 18 -26.19 6.93 2.05
N ALA A 19 -27.00 6.02 1.51
CA ALA A 19 -28.44 6.18 1.40
C ALA A 19 -29.20 5.72 2.65
N ILE A 20 -28.57 5.05 3.62
CA ILE A 20 -29.27 4.49 4.79
C ILE A 20 -29.90 5.59 5.65
N GLU A 21 -29.14 6.62 6.03
CA GLU A 21 -29.68 7.75 6.81
C GLU A 21 -30.76 8.56 6.06
N PRO A 22 -30.57 8.95 4.78
CA PRO A 22 -31.63 9.57 3.99
C PRO A 22 -32.90 8.71 3.88
N VAL A 23 -32.75 7.40 3.66
CA VAL A 23 -33.86 6.46 3.52
C VAL A 23 -34.57 6.25 4.86
N LYS A 24 -33.83 6.14 5.96
CA LYS A 24 -34.39 6.08 7.32
C LYS A 24 -35.26 7.31 7.59
N ALA A 25 -34.74 8.51 7.35
CA ALA A 25 -35.49 9.75 7.53
C ALA A 25 -36.75 9.80 6.64
N ALA A 26 -36.63 9.42 5.37
CA ALA A 26 -37.74 9.38 4.44
C ALA A 26 -38.83 8.37 4.86
N ILE A 27 -38.44 7.19 5.35
CA ILE A 27 -39.37 6.15 5.82
C ILE A 27 -40.07 6.61 7.10
N THR A 28 -39.34 7.15 8.07
CA THR A 28 -39.91 7.68 9.31
C THR A 28 -40.93 8.78 8.99
N GLN A 29 -40.59 9.71 8.10
CA GLN A 29 -41.51 10.78 7.71
C GLN A 29 -42.73 10.26 6.95
N LEU A 30 -42.55 9.32 6.02
CA LEU A 30 -43.66 8.74 5.25
C LEU A 30 -44.63 7.96 6.13
N LEU A 31 -44.11 7.17 7.08
CA LEU A 31 -44.95 6.40 8.01
C LEU A 31 -45.69 7.33 8.97
N LYS A 32 -44.99 8.34 9.52
CA LYS A 32 -45.62 9.38 10.34
C LYS A 32 -46.78 10.07 9.60
N GLN A 33 -46.61 10.40 8.32
CA GLN A 33 -47.69 10.99 7.51
C GLN A 33 -48.86 10.04 7.26
N ARG A 34 -48.60 8.72 7.13
CA ARG A 34 -49.65 7.73 6.91
C ARG A 34 -50.39 7.33 8.17
N HIS A 35 -49.79 7.56 9.34
CA HIS A 35 -50.36 7.26 10.65
C HIS A 35 -50.82 8.55 11.35
N ASP A 36 -51.39 9.49 10.59
CA ASP A 36 -51.99 10.74 11.09
C ASP A 36 -51.08 11.61 11.98
N GLY A 37 -49.76 11.50 11.81
CA GLY A 37 -48.76 12.28 12.55
C GLY A 37 -48.16 11.55 13.77
N GLU A 38 -48.62 10.34 14.07
CA GLU A 38 -48.13 9.54 15.18
C GLU A 38 -46.76 8.89 14.87
N GLU A 39 -45.88 8.83 15.87
CA GLU A 39 -44.59 8.13 15.79
C GLU A 39 -44.68 6.77 16.50
N ASP A 40 -45.32 5.82 15.81
CA ASP A 40 -45.58 4.46 16.31
C ASP A 40 -44.65 3.38 15.71
N VAL A 41 -43.71 3.77 14.83
CA VAL A 41 -42.74 2.87 14.19
C VAL A 41 -41.29 3.23 14.54
N THR A 42 -40.52 2.23 14.99
CA THR A 42 -39.08 2.35 15.24
C THR A 42 -38.28 1.82 14.04
N VAL A 43 -37.49 2.69 13.39
CA VAL A 43 -36.58 2.29 12.31
C VAL A 43 -35.19 1.99 12.88
N ILE A 44 -34.82 0.70 12.90
CA ILE A 44 -33.52 0.23 13.39
C ILE A 44 -32.59 0.00 12.21
N THR A 45 -31.45 0.70 12.17
CA THR A 45 -30.38 0.46 11.18
C THR A 45 -29.29 -0.43 11.78
N GLN A 46 -28.61 -1.21 10.94
CA GLN A 46 -27.46 -2.04 11.36
C GLN A 46 -26.14 -1.25 11.39
N ASP A 47 -26.20 0.09 11.37
CA ASP A 47 -25.03 0.94 11.16
C ASP A 47 -24.03 0.87 12.30
N ALA A 48 -24.48 0.76 13.55
CA ALA A 48 -23.58 0.70 14.71
C ALA A 48 -22.65 -0.53 14.68
N VAL A 49 -23.16 -1.68 14.24
CA VAL A 49 -22.37 -2.91 14.11
C VAL A 49 -21.38 -2.79 12.96
N LEU A 50 -21.84 -2.32 11.79
CA LEU A 50 -20.99 -2.12 10.62
C LEU A 50 -19.91 -1.05 10.84
N GLU A 51 -20.24 0.04 11.53
CA GLU A 51 -19.29 1.08 11.90
C GLU A 51 -18.20 0.56 12.84
N THR A 52 -18.58 -0.29 13.79
CA THR A 52 -17.61 -0.95 14.68
C THR A 52 -16.65 -1.83 13.90
N PHE A 53 -17.16 -2.65 12.96
CA PHE A 53 -16.31 -3.46 12.08
C PHE A 53 -15.37 -2.61 11.24
N ASP A 54 -15.87 -1.53 10.63
CA ASP A 54 -15.05 -0.60 9.84
C ASP A 54 -13.93 0.02 10.65
N ARG A 55 -14.21 0.45 11.89
CA ARG A 55 -13.19 1.02 12.77
C ARG A 55 -12.10 0.00 13.08
N ILE A 56 -12.48 -1.25 13.36
CA ILE A 56 -11.52 -2.35 13.60
C ILE A 56 -10.68 -2.61 12.35
N LEU A 57 -11.31 -2.79 11.18
CA LEU A 57 -10.60 -3.06 9.92
C LEU A 57 -9.67 -1.91 9.54
N ARG A 58 -10.07 -0.65 9.75
CA ARG A 58 -9.22 0.52 9.54
C ARG A 58 -8.02 0.53 10.50
N ALA A 59 -8.24 0.25 11.78
CA ALA A 59 -7.15 0.17 12.75
C ALA A 59 -6.14 -0.93 12.39
N LEU A 60 -6.62 -2.12 11.99
CA LEU A 60 -5.78 -3.21 11.51
C LEU A 60 -5.02 -2.81 10.23
N THR A 61 -5.68 -2.16 9.28
CA THR A 61 -5.08 -1.68 8.03
C THR A 61 -3.95 -0.68 8.31
N LEU A 62 -4.19 0.29 9.20
CA LEU A 62 -3.18 1.26 9.60
C LEU A 62 -2.01 0.61 10.36
N GLY A 63 -2.29 -0.38 11.21
CA GLY A 63 -1.26 -1.16 11.90
C GLY A 63 -0.35 -1.90 10.92
N VAL A 64 -0.93 -2.63 9.96
CA VAL A 64 -0.18 -3.34 8.92
C VAL A 64 0.58 -2.35 8.02
N ALA A 65 -0.03 -1.22 7.66
CA ALA A 65 0.64 -0.17 6.90
C ALA A 65 1.84 0.41 7.65
N GLY A 66 1.73 0.59 8.97
CA GLY A 66 2.84 1.03 9.83
C GLY A 66 4.00 0.03 9.84
N ILE A 67 3.69 -1.26 10.03
CA ILE A 67 4.70 -2.34 9.96
C ILE A 67 5.37 -2.37 8.58
N ALA A 68 4.59 -2.24 7.52
CA ALA A 68 5.10 -2.18 6.15
C ALA A 68 6.02 -0.97 5.93
N ALA A 69 5.65 0.21 6.44
CA ALA A 69 6.46 1.42 6.33
C ALA A 69 7.81 1.29 7.06
N ILE A 70 7.82 0.72 8.27
CA ILE A 70 9.06 0.45 9.01
C ILE A 70 9.94 -0.56 8.25
N SER A 71 9.34 -1.65 7.77
CA SER A 71 10.03 -2.68 7.01
C SER A 71 10.68 -2.11 5.74
N LEU A 72 9.96 -1.23 5.06
CA LEU A 72 10.42 -0.53 3.87
C LEU A 72 11.59 0.42 4.18
N ALA A 73 11.54 1.15 5.30
CA ALA A 73 12.63 2.02 5.74
C ALA A 73 13.91 1.21 6.05
N VAL A 74 13.76 0.10 6.79
CA VAL A 74 14.88 -0.82 7.10
C VAL A 74 15.46 -1.42 5.82
N ALA A 75 14.62 -1.86 4.89
CA ALA A 75 15.06 -2.37 3.59
C ALA A 75 15.81 -1.30 2.79
N GLY A 76 15.34 -0.05 2.78
CA GLY A 76 16.05 1.06 2.15
C GLY A 76 17.44 1.31 2.74
N ILE A 77 17.57 1.29 4.07
CA ILE A 77 18.87 1.43 4.75
C ILE A 77 19.79 0.25 4.38
N LEU A 78 19.25 -0.96 4.31
CA LEU A 78 20.02 -2.15 3.94
C LEU A 78 20.56 -2.04 2.51
N VAL A 79 19.71 -1.65 1.56
CA VAL A 79 20.11 -1.42 0.15
C VAL A 79 21.18 -0.34 0.07
N MET A 80 21.01 0.77 0.80
CA MET A 80 22.00 1.84 0.85
C MET A 80 23.36 1.32 1.34
N ASN A 81 23.39 0.53 2.41
CA ASN A 81 24.63 -0.01 2.96
C ASN A 81 25.32 -0.98 1.99
N VAL A 82 24.57 -1.89 1.38
CA VAL A 82 25.11 -2.82 0.38
C VAL A 82 25.72 -2.04 -0.79
N MET A 83 25.04 -1.00 -1.27
CA MET A 83 25.56 -0.15 -2.34
C MET A 83 26.81 0.64 -1.93
N LEU A 84 26.87 1.13 -0.68
CA LEU A 84 28.08 1.79 -0.17
C LEU A 84 29.29 0.85 -0.16
N VAL A 85 29.09 -0.40 0.27
CA VAL A 85 30.13 -1.43 0.26
C VAL A 85 30.55 -1.78 -1.17
N ALA A 86 29.58 -1.95 -2.09
CA ALA A 86 29.85 -2.22 -3.50
C ALA A 86 30.68 -1.10 -4.16
N VAL A 87 30.35 0.16 -3.88
CA VAL A 87 31.13 1.31 -4.37
C VAL A 87 32.54 1.30 -3.80
N ALA A 88 32.71 0.97 -2.52
CA ALA A 88 34.02 0.90 -1.89
C ALA A 88 34.89 -0.20 -2.52
N GLN A 89 34.31 -1.37 -2.81
CA GLN A 89 35.02 -2.48 -3.46
C GLN A 89 35.42 -2.17 -4.91
N ARG A 90 34.62 -1.37 -5.63
CA ARG A 90 34.84 -1.01 -7.04
C ARG A 90 35.47 0.37 -7.23
N THR A 91 36.10 0.93 -6.19
CA THR A 91 36.73 2.26 -6.22
C THR A 91 37.79 2.38 -7.32
N ALA A 92 38.65 1.37 -7.48
CA ALA A 92 39.69 1.37 -8.50
C ALA A 92 39.12 1.36 -9.94
N GLU A 93 38.05 0.58 -10.18
CA GLU A 93 37.34 0.56 -11.48
C GLU A 93 36.73 1.93 -11.80
N ILE A 94 36.08 2.55 -10.82
CA ILE A 94 35.49 3.89 -10.94
C ILE A 94 36.57 4.95 -11.21
N GLY A 95 37.72 4.84 -10.53
CA GLY A 95 38.87 5.71 -10.72
C GLY A 95 39.44 5.62 -12.14
N LEU A 96 39.59 4.40 -12.67
CA LEU A 96 40.04 4.15 -14.03
C LEU A 96 39.07 4.76 -15.07
N LEU A 97 37.77 4.54 -14.90
CA LEU A 97 36.74 5.11 -15.79
C LEU A 97 36.78 6.63 -15.82
N LYS A 98 37.00 7.28 -14.67
CA LYS A 98 37.16 8.73 -14.61
C LYS A 98 38.46 9.22 -15.23
N ALA A 99 39.56 8.48 -15.05
CA ALA A 99 40.86 8.85 -15.62
C ALA A 99 40.85 8.83 -17.16
N ILE A 100 40.05 7.94 -17.76
CA ILE A 100 39.82 7.91 -19.22
C ILE A 100 38.73 8.89 -19.70
N GLY A 101 38.19 9.73 -18.80
CA GLY A 101 37.29 10.84 -19.15
C GLY A 101 35.79 10.60 -18.94
N ALA A 102 35.37 9.52 -18.26
CA ALA A 102 33.94 9.30 -17.99
C ALA A 102 33.39 10.39 -17.05
N PRO A 103 32.28 11.08 -17.42
CA PRO A 103 31.72 12.12 -16.59
C PRO A 103 31.03 11.53 -15.36
N ALA A 104 31.05 12.28 -14.26
CA ALA A 104 30.41 11.88 -12.99
C ALA A 104 28.92 11.50 -13.16
N ALA A 105 28.22 12.13 -14.12
CA ALA A 105 26.83 11.83 -14.44
C ALA A 105 26.64 10.39 -14.95
N THR A 106 27.53 9.88 -15.81
CA THR A 106 27.48 8.51 -16.34
C THR A 106 27.67 7.49 -15.22
N ILE A 107 28.62 7.74 -14.32
CA ILE A 107 28.88 6.86 -13.17
C ILE A 107 27.67 6.83 -12.24
N ARG A 108 27.05 7.99 -11.97
CA ARG A 108 25.82 8.06 -11.20
C ARG A 108 24.68 7.26 -11.86
N GLN A 109 24.51 7.39 -13.17
CA GLN A 109 23.47 6.67 -13.91
C GLN A 109 23.71 5.16 -13.89
N LEU A 110 24.97 4.70 -13.95
CA LEU A 110 25.31 3.28 -13.86
C LEU A 110 24.83 2.68 -12.53
N PHE A 111 25.18 3.29 -11.41
CA PHE A 111 24.77 2.81 -10.08
C PHE A 111 23.26 2.94 -9.85
N LEU A 112 22.62 3.98 -10.39
CA LEU A 112 21.15 4.10 -10.32
C LEU A 112 20.45 3.05 -11.19
N ALA A 113 21.01 2.69 -12.34
CA ALA A 113 20.49 1.63 -13.18
C ALA A 113 20.65 0.25 -12.50
N GLU A 114 21.78 -0.01 -11.86
CA GLU A 114 21.99 -1.22 -11.05
C GLU A 114 20.98 -1.30 -9.90
N ALA A 115 20.77 -0.20 -9.17
CA ALA A 115 19.75 -0.11 -8.15
C ALA A 115 18.33 -0.34 -8.69
N LEU A 116 18.02 0.20 -9.87
CA LEU A 116 16.73 0.03 -10.53
C LEU A 116 16.49 -1.44 -10.88
N TRP A 117 17.49 -2.14 -11.42
CA TRP A 117 17.39 -3.57 -11.73
C TRP A 117 17.18 -4.43 -10.48
N LEU A 118 17.91 -4.15 -9.41
CA LEU A 118 17.71 -4.82 -8.12
C LEU A 118 16.31 -4.55 -7.56
N SER A 119 15.83 -3.31 -7.66
CA SER A 119 14.49 -2.92 -7.20
C SER A 119 13.38 -3.56 -8.04
N LEU A 120 13.57 -3.66 -9.36
CA LEU A 120 12.64 -4.34 -10.27
C LEU A 120 12.57 -5.83 -9.96
N ALA A 121 13.71 -6.50 -9.75
CA ALA A 121 13.74 -7.90 -9.38
C ALA A 121 13.04 -8.14 -8.03
N GLY A 122 13.32 -7.30 -7.03
CA GLY A 122 12.65 -7.36 -5.73
C GLY A 122 11.14 -7.09 -5.83
N ALA A 123 10.73 -6.10 -6.61
CA ALA A 123 9.32 -5.77 -6.81
C ALA A 123 8.57 -6.88 -7.56
N ALA A 124 9.19 -7.49 -8.58
CA ALA A 124 8.61 -8.61 -9.31
C ALA A 124 8.41 -9.83 -8.39
N LEU A 125 9.44 -10.20 -7.62
CA LEU A 125 9.35 -11.30 -6.65
C LEU A 125 8.32 -11.00 -5.55
N GLY A 126 8.33 -9.79 -4.98
CA GLY A 126 7.37 -9.36 -3.97
C GLY A 126 5.93 -9.38 -4.49
N PHE A 127 5.71 -8.91 -5.72
CA PHE A 127 4.41 -8.95 -6.39
C PHE A 127 3.92 -10.39 -6.59
N MET A 128 4.79 -11.29 -7.09
CA MET A 128 4.44 -12.70 -7.27
C MET A 128 4.12 -13.37 -5.94
N LEU A 129 4.92 -13.16 -4.90
CA LEU A 129 4.68 -13.71 -3.56
C LEU A 129 3.40 -13.16 -2.93
N GLY A 130 3.11 -11.86 -3.08
CA GLY A 130 1.88 -11.25 -2.59
C GLY A 130 0.63 -11.80 -3.27
N HIS A 131 0.68 -11.98 -4.60
CA HIS A 131 -0.41 -12.61 -5.36
C HIS A 131 -0.56 -14.09 -5.03
N ALA A 132 0.54 -14.84 -4.89
CA ALA A 132 0.52 -16.24 -4.49
C ALA A 132 -0.07 -16.42 -3.08
N GLY A 133 0.30 -15.58 -2.12
CA GLY A 133 -0.28 -15.57 -0.78
C GLY A 133 -1.78 -15.24 -0.80
N SER A 134 -2.18 -14.23 -1.58
CA SER A 134 -3.59 -13.89 -1.78
C SER A 134 -4.38 -15.05 -2.43
N TRP A 135 -3.75 -15.80 -3.33
CA TRP A 135 -4.32 -16.97 -3.96
C TRP A 135 -4.50 -18.12 -2.96
N MET A 136 -3.48 -18.42 -2.15
CA MET A 136 -3.54 -19.44 -1.10
C MET A 136 -4.62 -19.15 -0.06
N ILE A 137 -4.79 -17.89 0.34
CA ILE A 137 -5.83 -17.49 1.30
C ILE A 137 -7.22 -17.82 0.77
N ARG A 138 -7.48 -17.66 -0.53
CA ARG A 138 -8.79 -17.99 -1.11
C ARG A 138 -9.04 -19.49 -1.19
N LEU A 139 -7.98 -20.26 -1.42
CA LEU A 139 -8.10 -21.71 -1.45
C LEU A 139 -8.46 -22.23 -0.06
N ALA A 140 -7.88 -21.64 1.00
CA ALA A 140 -8.22 -21.96 2.37
C ALA A 140 -9.59 -21.40 2.81
N TYR A 141 -9.94 -20.18 2.35
CA TYR A 141 -11.15 -19.46 2.75
C TYR A 141 -11.88 -18.85 1.53
N PRO A 142 -12.69 -19.64 0.81
CA PRO A 142 -13.32 -19.22 -0.44
C PRO A 142 -14.37 -18.10 -0.27
N VAL A 143 -14.88 -17.92 0.95
CA VAL A 143 -15.86 -16.85 1.28
C VAL A 143 -15.19 -15.48 1.40
N LEU A 144 -13.86 -15.42 1.55
CA LEU A 144 -13.12 -14.16 1.67
C LEU A 144 -12.61 -13.71 0.29
N PRO A 145 -13.15 -12.60 -0.28
CA PRO A 145 -12.71 -12.07 -1.56
C PRO A 145 -11.39 -11.29 -1.41
N ALA A 146 -10.28 -12.01 -1.20
CA ALA A 146 -8.95 -11.44 -0.97
C ALA A 146 -8.27 -10.90 -2.26
N TRP A 147 -8.95 -10.06 -3.05
CA TRP A 147 -8.39 -9.42 -4.24
C TRP A 147 -7.78 -8.07 -3.85
N PRO A 148 -6.44 -7.91 -3.90
CA PRO A 148 -5.88 -6.57 -3.87
C PRO A 148 -6.39 -5.80 -5.09
N PRO A 149 -6.94 -4.59 -4.91
CA PRO A 149 -7.40 -3.80 -6.04
C PRO A 149 -6.20 -3.40 -6.91
N ALA A 150 -6.40 -3.31 -8.23
CA ALA A 150 -5.31 -3.10 -9.19
C ALA A 150 -4.46 -1.86 -8.86
N TRP A 151 -5.09 -0.77 -8.40
CA TRP A 151 -4.38 0.43 -7.98
C TRP A 151 -3.42 0.19 -6.81
N ALA A 152 -3.77 -0.69 -5.86
CA ALA A 152 -2.94 -0.98 -4.70
C ALA A 152 -1.72 -1.83 -5.10
N SER A 153 -1.91 -2.78 -6.02
CA SER A 153 -0.79 -3.54 -6.58
C SER A 153 0.19 -2.66 -7.33
N VAL A 154 -0.31 -1.74 -8.17
CA VAL A 154 0.54 -0.77 -8.88
C VAL A 154 1.24 0.17 -7.89
N ALA A 155 0.52 0.67 -6.88
CA ALA A 155 1.10 1.53 -5.85
C ALA A 155 2.19 0.82 -5.04
N GLY A 156 2.01 -0.47 -4.73
CA GLY A 156 3.02 -1.29 -4.05
C GLY A 156 4.31 -1.42 -4.85
N VAL A 157 4.20 -1.76 -6.14
CA VAL A 157 5.36 -1.83 -7.06
C VAL A 157 6.03 -0.47 -7.20
N ALA A 158 5.26 0.60 -7.41
CA ALA A 158 5.79 1.95 -7.53
C ALA A 158 6.53 2.38 -6.25
N THR A 159 5.97 2.07 -5.08
CA THR A 159 6.60 2.36 -3.79
C THR A 159 7.94 1.63 -3.64
N ALA A 160 8.00 0.35 -4.00
CA ALA A 160 9.24 -0.43 -3.95
C ALA A 160 10.34 0.13 -4.88
N LEU A 161 9.97 0.55 -6.09
CA LEU A 161 10.91 1.17 -7.03
C LEU A 161 11.40 2.54 -6.52
N LEU A 162 10.49 3.37 -6.03
CA LEU A 162 10.82 4.68 -5.48
C LEU A 162 11.78 4.57 -4.29
N THR A 163 11.52 3.65 -3.36
CA THR A 163 12.40 3.48 -2.19
C THR A 163 13.77 2.95 -2.56
N GLY A 164 13.86 2.01 -3.50
CA GLY A 164 15.13 1.51 -4.01
C GLY A 164 15.98 2.59 -4.69
N ILE A 165 15.34 3.46 -5.49
CA ILE A 165 15.99 4.64 -6.10
C ILE A 165 16.45 5.61 -5.01
N VAL A 166 15.57 6.01 -4.09
CA VAL A 166 15.88 6.97 -3.02
C VAL A 166 17.03 6.49 -2.14
N ALA A 167 17.01 5.21 -1.72
CA ALA A 167 18.08 4.59 -0.95
C ALA A 167 19.43 4.61 -1.68
N SER A 168 19.42 4.61 -3.01
CA SER A 168 20.60 4.50 -3.85
C SER A 168 21.15 5.86 -4.32
N LEU A 169 20.43 6.96 -4.11
CA LEU A 169 20.87 8.31 -4.50
C LEU A 169 22.17 8.73 -3.79
N LEU A 170 22.26 8.49 -2.48
CA LEU A 170 23.44 8.82 -1.67
C LEU A 170 24.70 8.04 -2.10
N PRO A 171 24.69 6.70 -2.19
CA PRO A 171 25.86 5.95 -2.63
C PRO A 171 26.24 6.26 -4.09
N ALA A 172 25.28 6.41 -5.00
CA ALA A 172 25.56 6.78 -6.39
C ALA A 172 26.22 8.16 -6.49
N ALA A 173 25.79 9.13 -5.66
CA ALA A 173 26.42 10.44 -5.58
C ALA A 173 27.84 10.37 -5.01
N ARG A 174 28.11 9.49 -4.03
CA ARG A 174 29.46 9.27 -3.49
C ARG A 174 30.38 8.66 -4.55
N ALA A 175 29.93 7.63 -5.28
CA ALA A 175 30.70 7.03 -6.38
C ALA A 175 31.06 8.07 -7.45
N ALA A 176 30.08 8.88 -7.85
CA ALA A 176 30.26 9.94 -8.83
C ALA A 176 31.19 11.07 -8.37
N ARG A 177 31.50 11.21 -7.08
CA ARG A 177 32.39 12.25 -6.53
C ARG A 177 33.80 11.75 -6.17
N LEU A 178 34.11 10.47 -6.41
CA LEU A 178 35.45 9.91 -6.16
C LEU A 178 36.53 10.63 -6.99
N ASP A 179 37.66 10.95 -6.36
CA ASP A 179 38.82 11.53 -7.05
C ASP A 179 39.60 10.40 -7.76
N PRO A 180 39.80 10.47 -9.09
CA PRO A 180 40.50 9.43 -9.84
C PRO A 180 41.93 9.18 -9.36
N VAL A 181 42.65 10.21 -8.90
CA VAL A 181 44.04 10.06 -8.43
C VAL A 181 44.07 9.27 -7.13
N ARG A 182 43.20 9.63 -6.17
CA ARG A 182 43.09 8.90 -4.90
C ARG A 182 42.62 7.47 -5.12
N ALA A 183 41.60 7.28 -5.95
CA ALA A 183 41.02 5.97 -6.25
C ALA A 183 42.03 4.98 -6.86
N LEU A 184 42.99 5.45 -7.67
CA LEU A 184 44.04 4.62 -8.26
C LEU A 184 45.26 4.45 -7.34
N SER A 185 45.51 5.39 -6.43
CA SER A 185 46.66 5.34 -5.52
C SER A 185 46.50 4.35 -4.35
N GLY A 186 45.30 3.78 -4.15
CA GLY A 186 45.01 2.79 -3.11
C GLY A 186 45.18 3.31 -1.67
N LYS A 187 45.25 4.64 -1.47
CA LYS A 187 45.38 5.32 -0.19
C LYS A 187 44.14 6.15 0.14
#